data_AF-A0A7L4ZDK6-F1
#
_entry.id   AF-A0A7L4ZDK6-F1
#
_cell.length_a   1.000
_cell.length_b   1.000
_cell.length_c   1.000
_cell.angle_alpha   90.00
_cell.angle_beta   90.00
_cell.angle_gamma   90.00
#
_symmetry.space_group_name_H-M   'P 1'
#
loop_
_entity.id
_entity.type
_entity.pdbx_description
1 polymer ?
#
loop_
_entity_poly.entity_id
_entity_poly.type
_entity_poly.pdbx_seq_one_letter_code
_entity_poly.pdbx_strand_id
1 'polypeptide(L)'
;MKKTYYIFILVITSTLFIACQNAKGVEKVEDMGKYAFDILKKFDKTSNEDYLKTIFTIEEIKEFGKNNAEKIGEKATKQIASLTAEDYNGRMEGDLTKIKKEAEKYGIVWNAIEYSDYTYETKEEDNMNGTQGKIVFKHNDTTYTVNVSALLIDDIYTIIRLNRLRKSAD
;
A
#
# COMPACT_ATOMS: atom_id res chain seq x y z
N MET A 1 4.00 3.73 57.14
CA MET A 1 4.16 4.52 55.91
C MET A 1 4.60 3.58 54.79
N LYS A 2 3.65 3.02 54.02
CA LYS A 2 3.92 2.04 52.94
C LYS A 2 2.86 2.20 51.85
N LYS A 3 2.80 3.34 51.17
CA LYS A 3 1.80 3.58 50.09
C LYS A 3 2.31 4.53 48.99
N THR A 4 3.54 4.34 48.52
CA THR A 4 4.07 5.22 47.45
C THR A 4 4.80 4.48 46.31
N TYR A 5 4.89 3.15 46.34
CA TYR A 5 5.59 2.38 45.31
C TYR A 5 4.73 1.97 44.10
N TYR A 6 3.40 2.16 44.14
CA TYR A 6 2.50 1.71 43.07
C TYR A 6 2.28 2.72 41.92
N ILE A 7 2.76 3.95 42.04
CA ILE A 7 2.55 4.98 41.01
C ILE A 7 3.66 4.97 39.93
N PHE A 8 4.83 4.40 40.23
CA PHE A 8 5.95 4.38 39.28
C PHE A 8 5.95 3.19 38.29
N ILE A 9 5.13 2.16 38.51
CA ILE A 9 5.08 0.98 37.63
C ILE A 9 4.09 1.16 36.46
N LEU A 10 3.14 2.10 36.56
CA LEU A 10 2.09 2.28 35.55
C LEU A 10 2.50 3.19 34.37
N VAL A 11 3.66 3.83 34.44
CA VAL A 11 4.16 4.74 33.38
C VAL A 11 5.13 4.05 32.41
N ILE A 12 5.70 2.90 32.78
CA ILE A 12 6.71 2.21 31.95
C ILE A 12 6.07 1.28 30.90
N THR A 13 4.82 0.86 31.07
CA THR A 13 4.15 0.00 30.08
C THR A 13 3.54 0.75 28.89
N SER A 14 3.55 2.09 28.91
CA SER A 14 2.93 2.92 27.86
C SER A 14 3.89 3.27 26.71
N THR A 15 5.19 3.05 26.85
CA THR A 15 6.21 3.48 25.87
C THR A 15 6.69 2.36 24.93
N LEU A 16 6.19 1.13 25.07
CA LEU A 16 6.60 -0.01 24.24
C LEU A 16 5.85 -0.16 22.90
N PHE A 17 4.94 0.76 22.56
CA PHE A 17 4.19 0.71 21.28
C PHE A 17 4.69 1.66 20.17
N ILE A 18 5.81 2.38 20.36
CA ILE A 18 6.33 3.32 19.34
C ILE A 18 7.37 2.66 18.42
N ALA A 19 7.86 1.46 18.75
CA ALA A 19 8.89 0.77 17.98
C ALA A 19 8.32 -0.25 16.97
N CYS A 20 7.50 0.19 16.00
CA CYS A 20 7.29 -0.54 14.73
C CYS A 20 6.57 0.29 13.64
N GLN A 21 6.68 1.62 13.63
CA GLN A 21 5.80 2.46 12.80
C GLN A 21 6.30 2.78 11.38
N ASN A 22 7.39 2.19 10.89
CA ASN A 22 7.98 2.59 9.59
C ASN A 22 8.19 1.48 8.57
N ALA A 23 7.78 0.23 8.83
CA ALA A 23 7.77 -0.77 7.78
C ALA A 23 6.57 -0.52 6.86
N LYS A 24 6.83 -0.11 5.61
CA LYS A 24 5.80 -0.09 4.57
C LYS A 24 5.50 -1.53 4.17
N GLY A 25 4.25 -1.95 4.24
CA GLY A 25 3.82 -3.29 3.84
C GLY A 25 3.40 -4.20 4.99
N VAL A 26 3.27 -5.49 4.68
CA VAL A 26 2.80 -6.56 5.58
C VAL A 26 3.58 -7.85 5.35
N GLU A 27 3.79 -8.65 6.39
CA GLU A 27 4.48 -9.95 6.28
C GLU A 27 3.65 -11.00 5.52
N LYS A 28 2.32 -10.96 5.69
CA LYS A 28 1.40 -11.93 5.10
C LYS A 28 0.58 -11.29 4.00
N VAL A 29 0.49 -11.96 2.86
CA VAL A 29 -0.29 -11.48 1.71
C VAL A 29 -1.78 -11.33 2.05
N GLU A 30 -2.30 -12.16 2.95
CA GLU A 30 -3.69 -12.12 3.40
C GLU A 30 -4.03 -10.81 4.12
N ASP A 31 -3.04 -10.15 4.72
CA ASP A 31 -3.21 -8.86 5.41
C ASP A 31 -3.12 -7.67 4.43
N MET A 32 -2.68 -7.90 3.18
CA MET A 32 -2.49 -6.84 2.17
C MET A 32 -3.81 -6.12 1.85
N GLY A 33 -4.92 -6.86 1.79
CA GLY A 33 -6.24 -6.29 1.52
C GLY A 33 -6.64 -5.23 2.54
N LYS A 34 -6.49 -5.54 3.83
CA LYS A 34 -6.81 -4.61 4.92
C LYS A 34 -5.83 -3.44 4.96
N TYR A 35 -4.53 -3.72 4.82
CA TYR A 35 -3.50 -2.68 4.78
C TYR A 35 -3.75 -1.66 3.68
N ALA A 36 -4.01 -2.13 2.46
CA ALA A 36 -4.32 -1.26 1.33
C ALA A 36 -5.68 -0.54 1.50
N PHE A 37 -6.66 -1.18 2.12
CA PHE A 37 -7.95 -0.54 2.43
C PHE A 37 -7.83 0.62 3.43
N ASP A 38 -6.97 0.49 4.45
CA ASP A 38 -6.71 1.56 5.41
C ASP A 38 -6.05 2.80 4.75
N ILE A 39 -5.31 2.58 3.67
CA ILE A 39 -4.79 3.66 2.82
C ILE A 39 -5.95 4.32 2.05
N LEU A 40 -6.83 3.53 1.42
CA LEU A 40 -7.99 4.06 0.68
C LEU A 40 -8.87 4.96 1.54
N LYS A 41 -9.11 4.60 2.80
CA LYS A 41 -9.93 5.40 3.72
C LYS A 41 -9.42 6.82 3.97
N LYS A 42 -8.16 7.10 3.64
CA LYS A 42 -7.52 8.40 3.87
C LYS A 42 -7.49 9.28 2.60
N PHE A 43 -7.92 8.76 1.46
CA PHE A 43 -7.77 9.41 0.15
C PHE A 43 -8.40 10.80 0.03
N ASP A 44 -9.47 11.10 0.77
CA ASP A 44 -10.07 12.44 0.83
C ASP A 44 -9.06 13.52 1.24
N LYS A 45 -8.08 13.15 2.08
CA LYS A 45 -7.11 14.07 2.69
C LYS A 45 -5.67 13.86 2.21
N THR A 46 -5.43 12.80 1.43
CA THR A 46 -4.09 12.44 0.95
C THR A 46 -3.69 13.34 -0.21
N SER A 47 -2.60 14.11 -0.07
CA SER A 47 -1.98 14.83 -1.19
C SER A 47 -1.22 13.86 -2.12
N ASN A 48 -0.81 14.30 -3.31
CA ASN A 48 0.05 13.49 -4.19
C ASN A 48 1.35 13.09 -3.48
N GLU A 49 1.98 14.04 -2.80
CA GLU A 49 3.23 13.81 -2.06
C GLU A 49 3.05 12.79 -0.93
N ASP A 50 1.97 12.89 -0.16
CA ASP A 50 1.68 11.93 0.90
C ASP A 50 1.40 10.55 0.34
N TYR A 51 0.69 10.46 -0.79
CA TYR A 51 0.43 9.19 -1.46
C TYR A 51 1.72 8.51 -1.93
N LEU A 52 2.64 9.26 -2.54
CA LEU A 52 3.93 8.72 -2.97
C LEU A 52 4.75 8.15 -1.80
N LYS A 53 4.58 8.70 -0.59
CA LYS A 53 5.21 8.16 0.63
C LYS A 53 4.53 6.89 1.15
N THR A 54 3.28 6.61 0.78
CA THR A 54 2.57 5.39 1.22
C THR A 54 2.88 4.16 0.38
N ILE A 55 3.31 4.36 -0.87
CA ILE A 55 3.72 3.29 -1.78
C ILE A 55 5.25 3.13 -1.79
N PHE A 56 5.72 2.08 -2.44
CA PHE A 56 7.14 1.87 -2.70
C PHE A 56 7.67 3.01 -3.57
N THR A 57 8.67 3.77 -3.12
CA THR A 57 9.15 4.96 -3.83
C THR A 57 10.12 4.58 -4.94
N ILE A 58 10.41 5.53 -5.84
CA ILE A 58 11.41 5.31 -6.89
C ILE A 58 12.81 5.07 -6.30
N GLU A 59 13.16 5.75 -5.21
CA GLU A 59 14.43 5.54 -4.51
C GLU A 59 14.51 4.12 -3.95
N GLU A 60 13.44 3.65 -3.29
CA GLU A 60 13.35 2.29 -2.75
C GLU A 60 13.41 1.23 -3.88
N ILE A 61 12.76 1.48 -5.02
CA ILE A 61 12.83 0.61 -6.22
C ILE A 61 14.26 0.54 -6.77
N LYS A 62 14.94 1.69 -6.90
CA LYS A 62 16.31 1.75 -7.42
C LYS A 62 17.30 1.06 -6.48
N GLU A 63 17.15 1.28 -5.18
CA GLU A 63 17.95 0.62 -4.17
C GLU A 63 17.73 -0.90 -4.19
N PHE A 64 16.48 -1.34 -4.26
CA PHE A 64 16.14 -2.76 -4.42
C PHE A 64 16.80 -3.37 -5.66
N GLY A 65 16.69 -2.72 -6.82
CA GLY A 65 17.28 -3.21 -8.06
C GLY A 65 18.81 -3.27 -8.01
N LYS A 66 19.46 -2.32 -7.33
CA LYS A 66 20.91 -2.33 -7.13
C LYS A 66 21.35 -3.46 -6.20
N ASN A 67 20.68 -3.61 -5.06
CA ASN A 67 21.05 -4.58 -4.02
C ASN A 67 20.75 -6.03 -4.44
N ASN A 68 19.84 -6.22 -5.38
CA ASN A 68 19.40 -7.53 -5.86
C ASN A 68 19.71 -7.76 -7.34
N ALA A 69 20.62 -6.99 -7.94
CA ALA A 69 20.94 -7.05 -9.37
C ALA A 69 21.36 -8.45 -9.87
N GLU A 70 21.96 -9.27 -9.00
CA GLU A 70 22.36 -10.65 -9.29
C GLU A 70 21.24 -11.68 -9.08
N LYS A 71 20.16 -11.30 -8.38
CA LYS A 71 19.03 -12.18 -8.04
C LYS A 71 17.83 -11.96 -8.96
N ILE A 72 17.57 -10.71 -9.35
CA ILE A 72 16.48 -10.36 -10.26
C ILE A 72 16.94 -10.49 -11.71
N GLY A 73 16.00 -10.76 -12.62
CA GLY A 73 16.29 -10.95 -14.03
C GLY A 73 16.89 -9.71 -14.70
N GLU A 74 17.76 -9.91 -15.69
CA GLU A 74 18.46 -8.82 -16.41
C GLU A 74 17.49 -7.76 -16.96
N LYS A 75 16.32 -8.20 -17.45
CA LYS A 75 15.25 -7.32 -17.92
C LYS A 75 14.75 -6.40 -16.82
N ALA A 76 14.44 -6.92 -15.64
CA ALA A 76 14.00 -6.13 -14.49
C ALA A 76 15.10 -5.17 -14.02
N THR A 77 16.35 -5.62 -13.92
CA THR A 77 17.49 -4.77 -13.57
C THR A 77 17.61 -3.58 -14.51
N LYS A 78 17.53 -3.81 -15.84
CA LYS A 78 17.58 -2.75 -16.85
C LYS A 78 16.38 -1.80 -16.74
N GLN A 79 15.18 -2.34 -16.56
CA GLN A 79 13.97 -1.53 -16.42
C GLN A 79 14.04 -0.62 -15.18
N ILE A 80 14.42 -1.16 -14.02
CA ILE A 80 14.60 -0.40 -12.79
C ILE A 80 15.68 0.67 -12.97
N ALA A 81 16.83 0.33 -13.56
CA ALA A 81 17.91 1.29 -13.79
C ALA A 81 17.50 2.43 -14.73
N SER A 82 16.66 2.15 -15.72
CA SER A 82 16.14 3.14 -16.68
C SER A 82 15.02 4.03 -16.13
N LEU A 83 14.41 3.66 -15.00
CA LEU A 83 13.23 4.33 -14.47
C LEU A 83 13.60 5.72 -13.93
N THR A 84 12.92 6.75 -14.41
CA THR A 84 13.09 8.12 -13.90
C THR A 84 12.10 8.39 -12.77
N ALA A 85 12.46 9.31 -11.88
CA ALA A 85 11.54 9.75 -10.82
C ALA A 85 10.30 10.44 -11.41
N GLU A 86 10.46 11.20 -12.50
CA GLU A 86 9.37 11.87 -13.19
C GLU A 86 8.36 10.86 -13.77
N ASP A 87 8.83 9.85 -14.51
CA ASP A 87 7.94 8.84 -15.10
C ASP A 87 7.22 8.02 -14.02
N TYR A 88 7.95 7.62 -12.98
CA TYR A 88 7.40 6.82 -11.89
C TYR A 88 6.35 7.60 -11.10
N ASN A 89 6.73 8.78 -10.59
CA ASN A 89 5.85 9.61 -9.78
C ASN A 89 4.65 10.07 -10.60
N GLY A 90 4.86 10.52 -11.85
CA GLY A 90 3.79 10.92 -12.76
C GLY A 90 2.78 9.79 -13.01
N ARG A 91 3.24 8.54 -13.13
CA ARG A 91 2.35 7.38 -13.25
C ARG A 91 1.53 7.16 -11.98
N MET A 92 2.17 7.20 -10.81
CA MET A 92 1.51 6.96 -9.52
C MET A 92 0.49 8.06 -9.18
N GLU A 93 0.86 9.33 -9.37
CA GLU A 93 -0.02 10.48 -9.22
C GLU A 93 -1.18 10.44 -10.23
N GLY A 94 -0.91 10.03 -11.46
CA GLY A 94 -1.92 9.83 -12.49
C GLY A 94 -2.94 8.75 -12.10
N ASP A 95 -2.50 7.67 -11.46
CA ASP A 95 -3.40 6.62 -10.96
C ASP A 95 -4.24 7.12 -9.77
N LEU A 96 -3.65 7.85 -8.81
CA LEU A 96 -4.39 8.48 -7.70
C LEU A 96 -5.44 9.46 -8.22
N THR A 97 -5.05 10.31 -9.17
CA THR A 97 -5.95 11.30 -9.77
C THR A 97 -7.13 10.63 -10.46
N LYS A 98 -6.91 9.53 -11.19
CA LYS A 98 -7.99 8.75 -11.82
C LYS A 98 -8.90 8.11 -10.78
N ILE A 99 -8.35 7.55 -9.71
CA ILE A 99 -9.15 6.99 -8.61
C ILE A 99 -10.03 8.08 -7.98
N LYS A 100 -9.46 9.25 -7.65
CA LYS A 100 -10.21 10.37 -7.06
C LYS A 100 -11.32 10.87 -7.98
N LYS A 101 -11.03 11.07 -9.27
CA LYS A 101 -12.04 11.51 -10.26
C LYS A 101 -13.19 10.51 -10.41
N GLU A 102 -12.89 9.22 -10.46
CA GLU A 102 -13.93 8.19 -10.50
C GLU A 102 -14.73 8.14 -9.19
N ALA A 103 -14.09 8.33 -8.03
CA ALA A 103 -14.78 8.39 -6.75
C ALA A 103 -15.73 9.59 -6.66
N GLU A 104 -15.30 10.77 -7.12
CA GLU A 104 -16.16 11.95 -7.23
C GLU A 104 -17.37 11.68 -8.13
N LYS A 105 -17.16 11.06 -9.30
CA LYS A 105 -18.22 10.65 -10.22
C LYS A 105 -19.22 9.67 -9.59
N TYR A 106 -18.74 8.77 -8.73
CA TYR A 106 -19.58 7.80 -8.03
C TYR A 106 -20.13 8.31 -6.70
N GLY A 107 -19.78 9.52 -6.27
CA GLY A 107 -20.16 10.08 -4.97
C GLY A 107 -19.62 9.29 -3.78
N ILE A 108 -18.43 8.68 -3.92
CA ILE A 108 -17.80 7.91 -2.84
C ILE A 108 -17.18 8.87 -1.82
N VAL A 109 -17.52 8.67 -0.55
CA VAL A 109 -16.83 9.29 0.59
C VAL A 109 -15.86 8.28 1.17
N TRP A 110 -14.56 8.49 0.99
CA TRP A 110 -13.54 7.47 1.28
C TRP A 110 -13.52 7.03 2.74
N ASN A 111 -13.82 7.93 3.69
CA ASN A 111 -13.86 7.57 5.10
C ASN A 111 -15.07 6.70 5.50
N ALA A 112 -16.10 6.61 4.65
CA ALA A 112 -17.37 5.91 4.89
C ALA A 112 -17.47 4.59 4.12
N ILE A 113 -16.42 4.19 3.40
CA ILE A 113 -16.40 2.89 2.71
C ILE A 113 -16.29 1.74 3.72
N GLU A 114 -16.84 0.60 3.35
CA GLU A 114 -16.84 -0.63 4.14
C GLU A 114 -16.07 -1.73 3.41
N TYR A 115 -15.11 -2.35 4.10
CA TYR A 115 -14.34 -3.46 3.53
C TYR A 115 -15.25 -4.65 3.31
N SER A 116 -15.21 -5.26 2.11
CA SER A 116 -15.96 -6.47 1.81
C SER A 116 -15.04 -7.67 1.67
N ASP A 117 -14.06 -7.61 0.78
CA ASP A 117 -13.20 -8.75 0.47
C ASP A 117 -11.87 -8.30 -0.18
N TYR A 118 -10.90 -9.21 -0.23
CA TYR A 118 -9.67 -9.06 -0.99
C TYR A 118 -9.32 -10.38 -1.66
N THR A 119 -9.21 -10.34 -2.99
CA THR A 119 -8.77 -11.47 -3.80
C THR A 119 -7.43 -11.13 -4.43
N TYR A 120 -6.56 -12.12 -4.59
CA TYR A 120 -5.25 -11.92 -5.20
C TYR A 120 -4.74 -13.15 -5.93
N GLU A 121 -3.84 -12.90 -6.88
CA GLU A 121 -3.00 -13.89 -7.52
C GLU A 121 -1.54 -13.56 -7.20
N THR A 122 -0.77 -14.55 -6.78
CA THR A 122 0.70 -14.46 -6.72
C THR A 122 1.28 -14.54 -8.12
N LYS A 123 2.27 -13.71 -8.41
CA LYS A 123 2.98 -13.71 -9.69
C LYS A 123 4.47 -13.69 -9.45
N GLU A 124 5.18 -14.46 -10.26
CA GLU A 124 6.62 -14.41 -10.37
C GLU A 124 6.97 -13.93 -11.78
N GLU A 125 7.68 -12.82 -11.89
CA GLU A 125 8.19 -12.29 -13.16
C GLU A 125 9.62 -11.78 -12.94
N ASP A 126 10.53 -12.14 -13.84
CA ASP A 126 11.94 -11.72 -13.77
C ASP A 126 12.58 -12.01 -12.38
N ASN A 127 12.29 -13.20 -11.83
CA ASN A 127 12.69 -13.66 -10.49
C ASN A 127 12.22 -12.77 -9.32
N MET A 128 11.19 -11.96 -9.54
CA MET A 128 10.56 -11.16 -8.50
C MET A 128 9.19 -11.73 -8.18
N ASN A 129 8.93 -11.95 -6.90
CA ASN A 129 7.63 -12.39 -6.40
C ASN A 129 6.78 -11.19 -6.02
N GLY A 130 5.51 -11.23 -6.38
CA GLY A 130 4.56 -10.18 -6.05
C GLY A 130 3.13 -10.66 -6.16
N THR A 131 2.19 -9.73 -6.03
CA THR A 131 0.76 -10.03 -6.10
C THR A 131 0.04 -9.02 -6.97
N GLN A 132 -1.00 -9.51 -7.64
CA GLN A 132 -2.01 -8.69 -8.26
C GLN A 132 -3.33 -9.01 -7.56
N GLY A 133 -3.80 -8.05 -6.77
CA GLY A 133 -5.00 -8.17 -5.97
C GLY A 133 -6.06 -7.15 -6.33
N LYS A 134 -7.24 -7.37 -5.75
CA LYS A 134 -8.42 -6.55 -5.91
C LYS A 134 -9.10 -6.43 -4.56
N ILE A 135 -9.14 -5.21 -4.03
CA ILE A 135 -9.97 -4.88 -2.88
C ILE A 135 -11.40 -4.72 -3.38
N VAL A 136 -12.33 -5.35 -2.70
CA VAL A 136 -13.77 -5.17 -2.85
C VAL A 136 -14.25 -4.40 -1.62
N PHE A 137 -14.97 -3.31 -1.84
CA PHE A 137 -15.55 -2.51 -0.78
C PHE A 137 -16.93 -2.02 -1.17
N LYS A 138 -17.72 -1.63 -0.17
CA LYS A 138 -19.04 -1.02 -0.36
C LYS A 138 -19.01 0.44 0.03
N HIS A 139 -19.85 1.21 -0.63
CA HIS A 139 -20.24 2.55 -0.20
C HIS A 139 -21.73 2.69 -0.51
N ASN A 140 -22.53 2.85 0.53
CA ASN A 140 -23.97 2.61 0.48
C ASN A 140 -24.25 1.19 -0.08
N ASP A 141 -25.29 1.03 -0.89
CA ASP A 141 -25.67 -0.26 -1.48
C ASP A 141 -24.90 -0.62 -2.76
N THR A 142 -23.82 0.11 -3.10
CA THR A 142 -23.02 -0.17 -4.30
C THR A 142 -21.66 -0.77 -3.95
N THR A 143 -21.29 -1.82 -4.68
CA THR A 143 -19.99 -2.49 -4.55
C THR A 143 -18.99 -1.92 -5.55
N TYR A 144 -17.77 -1.66 -5.09
CA TYR A 144 -16.67 -1.11 -5.87
C TYR A 144 -15.42 -1.95 -5.71
N THR A 145 -14.49 -1.78 -6.65
CA THR A 145 -13.20 -2.45 -6.60
C THR A 145 -12.05 -1.51 -6.93
N VAL A 146 -10.91 -1.71 -6.27
CA VAL A 146 -9.62 -1.08 -6.59
C VAL A 146 -8.57 -2.17 -6.72
N ASN A 147 -7.74 -2.06 -7.75
CA ASN A 147 -6.63 -2.98 -7.94
C ASN A 147 -5.45 -2.60 -7.04
N VAL A 148 -4.79 -3.61 -6.48
CA VAL A 148 -3.58 -3.51 -5.67
C VAL A 148 -2.50 -4.33 -6.35
N SER A 149 -1.32 -3.75 -6.55
CA SER A 149 -0.13 -4.51 -6.91
C SER A 149 0.90 -4.37 -5.80
N ALA A 150 1.46 -5.49 -5.36
CA ALA A 150 2.49 -5.53 -4.34
C ALA A 150 3.68 -6.38 -4.77
N LEU A 151 4.85 -6.07 -4.22
CA LEU A 151 6.09 -6.80 -4.42
C LEU A 151 6.52 -7.41 -3.08
N LEU A 152 7.00 -8.65 -3.07
CA LEU A 152 7.61 -9.27 -1.91
C LEU A 152 9.09 -8.87 -1.85
N ILE A 153 9.47 -8.12 -0.81
CA ILE A 153 10.83 -7.62 -0.58
C ILE A 153 11.21 -7.99 0.85
N ASP A 154 12.27 -8.77 1.01
CA ASP A 154 12.77 -9.20 2.32
C ASP A 154 11.64 -9.71 3.26
N ASP A 155 10.80 -10.61 2.71
CA ASP A 155 9.64 -11.22 3.38
C ASP A 155 8.48 -10.25 3.73
N ILE A 156 8.52 -9.01 3.23
CA ILE A 156 7.46 -8.00 3.37
C ILE A 156 6.80 -7.73 2.02
N TYR A 157 5.48 -7.89 1.94
CA TYR A 157 4.70 -7.43 0.80
C TYR A 157 4.49 -5.93 0.88
N THR A 158 5.01 -5.20 -0.11
CA THR A 158 4.94 -3.74 -0.19
C THR A 158 4.12 -3.30 -1.40
N ILE A 159 3.17 -2.37 -1.20
CA ILE A 159 2.34 -1.85 -2.29
C ILE A 159 3.21 -1.04 -3.24
N ILE A 160 3.24 -1.46 -4.50
CA ILE A 160 3.90 -0.73 -5.59
C ILE A 160 2.91 0.07 -6.42
N ARG A 161 1.60 -0.22 -6.33
CA ARG A 161 0.57 0.46 -7.12
C ARG A 161 -0.84 0.24 -6.59
N LEU A 162 -1.62 1.33 -6.51
CA LEU A 162 -3.09 1.29 -6.42
C LEU A 162 -3.66 1.92 -7.69
N ASN A 163 -4.63 1.26 -8.36
CA ASN A 163 -5.24 1.82 -9.57
C ASN A 163 -6.66 1.29 -9.83
N ARG A 164 -7.31 1.84 -10.86
CA ARG A 164 -8.56 1.34 -11.47
C ARG A 164 -9.70 1.14 -10.45
N LEU A 165 -10.18 2.24 -9.88
CA LEU A 165 -11.48 2.25 -9.23
C LEU A 165 -12.58 1.91 -10.25
N ARG A 166 -13.41 0.92 -9.93
CA ARG A 166 -14.56 0.51 -10.76
C ARG A 166 -15.76 0.25 -9.88
N LYS A 167 -16.94 0.62 -10.37
CA LYS A 167 -18.20 0.07 -9.87
C LYS A 167 -18.33 -1.37 -10.37
N SER A 168 -18.62 -2.31 -9.48
CA SER A 168 -18.93 -3.69 -9.88
C SER A 168 -20.27 -3.69 -10.61
N ALA A 169 -20.36 -4.43 -11.71
CA ALA A 169 -21.66 -4.76 -12.29
C ALA A 169 -22.30 -5.84 -11.41
N ASP A 170 -23.57 -5.65 -11.07
CA ASP A 170 -24.39 -6.67 -10.41
C ASP A 170 -24.60 -7.90 -11.31
#